data_AF-A0A7S1SQ83-F1
#
_entry.id   AF-A0A7S1SQ83-F1
#
_cell.length_a   1.000
_cell.length_b   1.000
_cell.length_c   1.000
_cell.angle_alpha   90.00
_cell.angle_beta   90.00
_cell.angle_gamma   90.00
#
_symmetry.space_group_name_H-M   'P 1'
#
loop_
_entity.id
_entity.type
_entity.pdbx_description
1 polymer ?
#
loop_
_entity_poly.entity_id
_entity_poly.type
_entity_poly.pdbx_seq_one_letter_code
_entity_poly.pdbx_strand_id
1 'polypeptide(L)'
;MPGLQTACRTLVGGPTPVRLAAPSRRSVRPLRVPSTRAVATNGSETQRRVATVERMTKETKVSVTIDLDGTGVCTSKSGIPFLDHMMDQISSHGLIDLTVEAEGDYWIDDHHTNEDIGLAFGTALAQALGDRKGIHRFGDFTAPLDEALIHVVLDLSGRPHCSCGLEIPTERIGNYDTQLVEHFFESMSNTSGMTLHIRQLAGKNSHHIVEATFKAF
;
A
#
# COMPACT_ATOMS: atom_id res chain seq x y z
N MET A 1 -54.61 8.53 -24.77
CA MET A 1 -55.34 9.53 -23.96
C MET A 1 -54.39 10.66 -23.60
N PRO A 2 -54.44 11.84 -24.24
CA PRO A 2 -53.79 13.04 -23.71
C PRO A 2 -54.80 14.16 -23.41
N GLY A 3 -54.74 14.76 -22.22
CA GLY A 3 -55.34 16.08 -21.89
C GLY A 3 -54.20 17.00 -21.41
N LEU A 4 -53.92 18.22 -21.90
CA LEU A 4 -54.73 19.46 -22.05
C LEU A 4 -55.40 19.84 -20.72
N GLN A 5 -55.29 21.02 -20.08
CA GLN A 5 -55.03 22.44 -20.41
C GLN A 5 -54.44 23.12 -19.13
N THR A 6 -53.57 24.15 -19.12
CA THR A 6 -53.61 25.58 -19.55
C THR A 6 -54.45 26.54 -18.69
N ALA A 7 -53.80 27.67 -18.32
CA ALA A 7 -54.30 29.02 -17.99
C ALA A 7 -54.61 29.37 -16.52
N CYS A 8 -54.58 30.63 -16.04
CA CYS A 8 -53.90 31.91 -16.38
C CYS A 8 -54.50 33.00 -15.45
N ARG A 9 -53.70 33.99 -14.99
CA ARG A 9 -54.08 35.34 -14.46
C ARG A 9 -54.88 35.41 -13.14
N THR A 10 -54.77 36.44 -12.29
CA THR A 10 -54.73 37.89 -12.57
C THR A 10 -54.17 38.71 -11.39
N LEU A 11 -53.68 39.91 -11.73
CA LEU A 11 -53.13 41.03 -10.94
C LEU A 11 -54.16 41.74 -10.03
N VAL A 12 -53.70 42.40 -8.95
CA VAL A 12 -54.15 43.76 -8.53
C VAL A 12 -53.02 44.48 -7.77
N GLY A 13 -52.75 45.75 -8.11
CA GLY A 13 -51.82 46.64 -7.39
C GLY A 13 -52.54 47.77 -6.65
N GLY A 14 -51.79 48.50 -5.81
CA GLY A 14 -52.21 49.77 -5.18
C GLY A 14 -50.99 50.51 -4.58
N PRO A 15 -50.93 51.87 -4.56
CA PRO A 15 -49.68 52.62 -4.39
C PRO A 15 -49.55 53.41 -3.05
N THR A 16 -48.37 54.07 -2.91
CA THR A 16 -47.98 55.25 -2.07
C THR A 16 -47.48 55.02 -0.62
N PRO A 17 -46.68 55.94 -0.01
CA PRO A 17 -46.02 57.16 -0.53
C PRO A 17 -44.49 57.26 -0.25
N VAL A 18 -43.86 58.22 -0.93
CA VAL A 18 -42.45 58.65 -0.81
C VAL A 18 -42.24 59.50 0.46
N ARG A 19 -41.14 59.25 1.19
CA ARG A 19 -40.70 60.09 2.33
C ARG A 19 -39.25 60.52 2.12
N LEU A 20 -39.03 61.82 1.94
CA LEU A 20 -37.70 62.45 1.93
C LEU A 20 -37.09 62.42 3.34
N ALA A 21 -35.81 62.05 3.44
CA ALA A 21 -35.03 62.11 4.67
C ALA A 21 -33.77 62.99 4.48
N ALA A 22 -33.49 63.77 5.53
CA ALA A 22 -32.53 64.87 5.66
C ALA A 22 -31.04 64.46 5.54
N PRO A 23 -30.11 65.42 5.30
CA PRO A 23 -28.69 65.12 5.17
C PRO A 23 -28.08 64.78 6.54
N SER A 24 -27.50 63.59 6.67
CA SER A 24 -26.76 63.20 7.88
C SER A 24 -25.30 63.65 7.80
N ARG A 25 -24.85 64.23 8.92
CA ARG A 25 -23.50 64.80 9.12
C ARG A 25 -22.44 63.71 8.95
N ARG A 26 -21.37 64.02 8.22
CA ARG A 26 -20.17 63.19 8.12
C ARG A 26 -19.55 63.00 9.50
N SER A 27 -19.61 61.77 10.00
CA SER A 27 -18.77 61.26 11.08
C SER A 27 -17.50 60.67 10.47
N VAL A 28 -16.34 61.18 10.89
CA VAL A 28 -15.02 60.69 10.47
C VAL A 28 -14.80 59.33 11.13
N ARG A 29 -14.71 58.26 10.32
CA ARG A 29 -14.34 56.92 10.81
C ARG A 29 -12.84 56.87 11.13
N PRO A 30 -12.41 56.24 12.23
CA PRO A 30 -11.00 55.96 12.44
C PRO A 30 -10.51 54.91 11.42
N LEU A 31 -9.27 55.06 10.97
CA LEU A 31 -8.59 54.14 10.06
C LEU A 31 -8.52 52.74 10.68
N ARG A 32 -9.05 51.75 9.95
CA ARG A 32 -9.02 50.34 10.30
C ARG A 32 -7.63 49.79 9.98
N VAL A 33 -6.87 49.42 11.00
CA VAL A 33 -5.62 48.66 10.84
C VAL A 33 -5.97 47.32 10.20
N PRO A 34 -5.27 46.85 9.14
CA PRO A 34 -5.54 45.54 8.57
C PRO A 34 -5.19 44.49 9.62
N SER A 35 -6.15 43.69 10.05
CA SER A 35 -5.83 42.47 10.79
C SER A 35 -5.07 41.56 9.83
N THR A 36 -3.82 41.24 10.14
CA THR A 36 -3.10 40.14 9.51
C THR A 36 -3.95 38.89 9.62
N ARG A 37 -4.60 38.50 8.51
CA ARG A 37 -5.17 37.16 8.38
C ARG A 37 -3.98 36.22 8.49
N ALA A 38 -3.94 35.44 9.57
CA ALA A 38 -3.12 34.25 9.61
C ALA A 38 -3.49 33.41 8.39
N VAL A 39 -2.55 33.28 7.45
CA VAL A 39 -2.61 32.27 6.41
C VAL A 39 -2.52 30.96 7.17
N ALA A 40 -3.64 30.25 7.30
CA ALA A 40 -3.63 28.89 7.79
C ALA A 40 -2.86 28.07 6.76
N THR A 41 -1.60 27.80 7.06
CA THR A 41 -0.84 26.76 6.37
C THR A 41 -1.51 25.45 6.74
N ASN A 42 -2.48 25.01 5.92
CA ASN A 42 -2.83 23.60 5.86
C ASN A 42 -1.64 22.88 5.21
N GLY A 43 -0.55 22.77 5.97
CA GLY A 43 0.45 21.75 5.74
C GLY A 43 -0.24 20.44 6.08
N SER A 44 -0.72 19.74 5.07
CA SER A 44 -0.95 18.31 5.16
C SER A 44 0.43 17.71 5.45
N GLU A 45 0.77 17.51 6.72
CA GLU A 45 1.84 16.57 7.08
C GLU A 45 1.43 15.23 6.46
N THR A 46 2.14 14.83 5.41
CA THR A 46 1.98 13.51 4.82
C THR A 46 2.30 12.53 5.93
N GLN A 47 1.27 11.89 6.48
CA GLN A 47 1.45 10.91 7.55
C GLN A 47 2.34 9.79 6.99
N ARG A 48 3.49 9.57 7.61
CA ARG A 48 4.49 8.59 7.15
C ARG A 48 3.87 7.20 7.12
N ARG A 49 4.02 6.48 6.00
CA ARG A 49 3.41 5.16 5.80
C ARG A 49 4.27 4.06 6.41
N VAL A 50 4.26 4.00 7.75
CA VAL A 50 5.05 3.06 8.55
C VAL A 50 4.14 2.17 9.38
N ALA A 51 4.48 0.89 9.48
CA ALA A 51 3.83 -0.04 10.39
C ALA A 51 4.80 -1.05 10.96
N THR A 52 4.54 -1.48 12.19
CA THR A 52 5.24 -2.58 12.86
C THR A 52 4.21 -3.62 13.31
N VAL A 53 4.47 -4.88 13.00
CA VAL A 53 3.64 -6.01 13.39
C VAL A 53 4.48 -7.01 14.14
N GLU A 54 4.03 -7.36 15.34
CA GLU A 54 4.57 -8.46 16.13
C GLU A 54 3.58 -9.61 16.14
N ARG A 55 4.07 -10.83 15.87
CA ARG A 55 3.29 -12.06 15.87
C ARG A 55 4.03 -13.11 16.69
N MET A 56 3.31 -13.78 17.58
CA MET A 56 3.88 -14.81 18.45
C MET A 56 2.96 -16.03 18.50
N THR A 57 3.51 -17.21 18.23
CA THR A 57 2.84 -18.50 18.39
C THR A 57 3.71 -19.45 19.22
N LYS A 58 3.42 -20.75 19.16
CA LYS A 58 4.26 -21.76 19.82
C LYS A 58 5.49 -22.10 18.98
N GLU A 59 5.38 -21.92 17.67
CA GLU A 59 6.36 -22.25 16.66
C GLU A 59 7.33 -21.08 16.43
N THR A 60 6.82 -19.84 16.38
CA THR A 60 7.61 -18.67 16.01
C THR A 60 7.32 -17.42 16.84
N LYS A 61 8.30 -16.51 16.85
CA LYS A 61 8.18 -15.11 17.25
C LYS A 61 8.73 -14.25 16.13
N VAL A 62 7.88 -13.44 15.52
CA VAL A 62 8.19 -12.62 14.34
C VAL A 62 7.86 -11.15 14.61
N SER A 63 8.77 -10.26 14.24
CA SER A 63 8.54 -8.80 14.18
C SER A 63 8.91 -8.29 12.80
N VAL A 64 8.01 -7.55 12.17
CA VAL A 64 8.23 -6.92 10.87
C VAL A 64 7.89 -5.44 10.95
N THR A 65 8.81 -4.58 10.55
CA THR A 65 8.60 -3.13 10.38
C THR A 65 8.81 -2.74 8.93
N ILE A 66 7.87 -1.98 8.37
CA ILE A 66 7.93 -1.47 6.98
C ILE A 66 7.78 0.05 7.00
N ASP A 67 8.59 0.75 6.21
CA ASP A 67 8.35 2.11 5.75
C ASP A 67 8.19 2.12 4.22
N LEU A 68 6.98 2.41 3.75
CA LEU A 68 6.67 2.42 2.32
C LEU A 68 7.22 3.65 1.58
N ASP A 69 7.70 4.65 2.31
CA ASP A 69 8.33 5.86 1.78
C ASP A 69 9.85 5.88 2.08
N GLY A 70 10.44 4.68 2.12
CA GLY A 70 11.85 4.45 2.46
C GLY A 70 12.83 4.71 1.33
N THR A 71 14.01 4.12 1.47
CA THR A 71 15.15 4.24 0.54
C THR A 71 15.73 2.90 0.10
N GLY A 72 15.15 1.79 0.57
CA GLY A 72 15.59 0.44 0.25
C GLY A 72 16.60 -0.14 1.25
N VAL A 73 16.56 0.33 2.51
CA VAL A 73 17.40 -0.21 3.58
C VAL A 73 16.72 -1.44 4.19
N CYS A 74 17.40 -2.59 4.11
CA CYS A 74 16.93 -3.84 4.70
C CYS A 74 17.79 -4.28 5.89
N THR A 75 17.14 -4.74 6.96
CA THR A 75 17.75 -5.58 8.00
C THR A 75 16.87 -6.79 8.23
N SER A 76 17.24 -7.94 7.65
CA SER A 76 16.51 -9.19 7.83
C SER A 76 17.33 -10.19 8.63
N LYS A 77 16.74 -10.69 9.71
CA LYS A 77 17.26 -11.76 10.57
C LYS A 77 16.16 -12.79 10.78
N SER A 78 15.83 -13.52 9.72
CA SER A 78 14.78 -14.54 9.74
C SER A 78 15.27 -15.88 10.29
N GLY A 79 16.58 -16.10 10.34
CA GLY A 79 17.18 -17.43 10.59
C GLY A 79 17.27 -18.30 9.32
N ILE A 80 16.69 -17.85 8.19
CA ILE A 80 16.69 -18.52 6.89
C ILE A 80 17.49 -17.64 5.90
N PRO A 81 18.78 -17.93 5.66
CA PRO A 81 19.65 -17.00 4.92
C PRO A 81 19.19 -16.65 3.51
N PHE A 82 18.54 -17.58 2.81
CA PHE A 82 18.03 -17.33 1.46
C PHE A 82 16.79 -16.42 1.50
N LEU A 83 15.90 -16.59 2.49
CA LEU A 83 14.78 -15.68 2.68
C LEU A 83 15.27 -14.27 3.07
N ASP A 84 16.30 -14.17 3.91
CA ASP A 84 16.92 -12.87 4.24
C ASP A 84 17.43 -12.14 2.98
N HIS A 85 18.08 -12.88 2.07
CA HIS A 85 18.48 -12.36 0.77
C HIS A 85 17.28 -11.92 -0.08
N MET A 86 16.18 -12.67 -0.07
CA MET A 86 14.96 -12.33 -0.79
C MET A 86 14.24 -11.09 -0.23
N MET A 87 14.21 -10.91 1.10
CA MET A 87 13.65 -9.70 1.73
C MET A 87 14.45 -8.45 1.36
N ASP A 88 15.78 -8.57 1.23
CA ASP A 88 16.64 -7.50 0.71
C ASP A 88 16.30 -7.11 -0.74
N GLN A 89 15.92 -8.07 -1.59
CA GLN A 89 15.48 -7.77 -2.96
C GLN A 89 14.19 -6.94 -2.97
N ILE A 90 13.19 -7.29 -2.15
CA ILE A 90 11.95 -6.49 -2.04
C ILE A 90 12.26 -5.08 -1.58
N SER A 91 13.09 -4.94 -0.55
CA SER A 91 13.44 -3.63 0.02
C SER A 91 14.15 -2.74 -1.00
N SER A 92 15.24 -3.24 -1.58
CA SER A 92 16.10 -2.47 -2.49
C SER A 92 15.41 -2.10 -3.81
N HIS A 93 14.57 -2.98 -4.37
CA HIS A 93 13.89 -2.74 -5.64
C HIS A 93 12.54 -2.03 -5.47
N GLY A 94 11.85 -2.23 -4.35
CA GLY A 94 10.62 -1.51 -4.00
C GLY A 94 10.86 -0.12 -3.40
N LEU A 95 12.12 0.21 -3.06
CA LEU A 95 12.48 1.43 -2.32
C LEU A 95 11.70 1.57 -1.01
N ILE A 96 11.50 0.45 -0.31
CA ILE A 96 10.89 0.41 1.02
C ILE A 96 11.96 0.09 2.06
N ASP A 97 11.92 0.71 3.23
CA ASP A 97 12.79 0.30 4.32
C ASP A 97 12.11 -0.84 5.09
N LEU A 98 12.88 -1.90 5.39
CA LEU A 98 12.36 -3.14 5.94
C LEU A 98 13.24 -3.65 7.07
N THR A 99 12.61 -3.96 8.21
CA THR A 99 13.25 -4.70 9.30
C THR A 99 12.45 -5.97 9.58
N VAL A 100 13.11 -7.12 9.57
CA VAL A 100 12.55 -8.42 9.90
C VAL A 100 13.39 -9.06 11.00
N GLU A 101 12.74 -9.46 12.09
CA GLU A 101 13.35 -10.24 13.16
C GLU A 101 12.48 -11.47 13.41
N ALA A 102 13.06 -12.67 13.34
CA ALA A 102 12.35 -13.90 13.65
C ALA A 102 13.18 -14.83 14.54
N GLU A 103 12.49 -15.51 15.44
CA GLU A 103 12.96 -16.68 16.18
C GLU A 103 11.94 -17.80 15.96
N GLY A 104 12.33 -18.85 15.24
CA GLY A 104 11.45 -19.97 14.93
C GLY A 104 12.06 -21.33 15.18
N ASP A 105 11.32 -22.38 14.80
CA ASP A 105 11.63 -23.79 15.01
C ASP A 105 12.42 -24.41 13.84
N TYR A 106 13.49 -23.73 13.40
CA TYR A 106 14.32 -24.10 12.23
C TYR A 106 14.92 -25.52 12.25
N TRP A 107 14.92 -26.18 13.41
CA TRP A 107 15.36 -27.57 13.53
C TRP A 107 14.33 -28.58 13.01
N ILE A 108 13.09 -28.14 12.76
CA ILE A 108 12.04 -28.91 12.09
C ILE A 108 12.18 -28.71 10.58
N ASP A 109 11.91 -27.49 10.11
CA ASP A 109 12.12 -27.01 8.74
C ASP A 109 11.99 -25.47 8.66
N ASP A 110 11.98 -24.93 7.45
CA ASP A 110 11.86 -23.50 7.18
C ASP A 110 10.38 -23.01 7.14
N HIS A 111 9.40 -23.92 7.21
CA HIS A 111 8.01 -23.66 6.82
C HIS A 111 7.33 -22.64 7.72
N HIS A 112 7.27 -22.90 9.03
CA HIS A 112 6.55 -22.03 9.96
C HIS A 112 7.14 -20.62 9.99
N THR A 113 8.47 -20.50 9.98
CA THR A 113 9.11 -19.18 10.00
C THR A 113 8.88 -18.42 8.70
N ASN A 114 8.98 -19.08 7.55
CA ASN A 114 8.69 -18.46 6.25
C ASN A 114 7.23 -17.98 6.16
N GLU A 115 6.29 -18.85 6.53
CA GLU A 115 4.86 -18.53 6.55
C GLU A 115 4.58 -17.32 7.45
N ASP A 116 5.08 -17.34 8.68
CA ASP A 116 4.78 -16.35 9.69
C ASP A 116 5.42 -14.99 9.40
N ILE A 117 6.60 -14.96 8.74
CA ILE A 117 7.16 -13.75 8.17
C ILE A 117 6.28 -13.22 7.05
N GLY A 118 5.81 -14.08 6.13
CA GLY A 118 4.87 -13.68 5.07
C GLY A 118 3.58 -13.06 5.64
N LEU A 119 2.97 -13.70 6.64
CA LEU A 119 1.77 -13.19 7.32
C LEU A 119 2.00 -11.84 8.00
N ALA A 120 3.12 -11.70 8.74
CA ALA A 120 3.46 -10.47 9.44
C ALA A 120 3.77 -9.33 8.46
N PHE A 121 4.54 -9.61 7.40
CA PHE A 121 4.88 -8.66 6.35
C PHE A 121 3.62 -8.17 5.61
N GLY A 122 2.73 -9.07 5.21
CA GLY A 122 1.47 -8.67 4.58
C GLY A 122 0.58 -7.83 5.50
N THR A 123 0.53 -8.16 6.80
CA THR A 123 -0.21 -7.35 7.79
C THR A 123 0.39 -5.96 7.95
N ALA A 124 1.72 -5.86 8.03
CA ALA A 124 2.42 -4.58 8.14
C ALA A 124 2.19 -3.73 6.88
N LEU A 125 2.20 -4.35 5.70
CA LEU A 125 1.91 -3.68 4.43
C LEU A 125 0.49 -3.11 4.41
N ALA A 126 -0.52 -3.90 4.83
CA ALA A 126 -1.90 -3.41 4.92
C ALA A 126 -2.05 -2.23 5.89
N GLN A 127 -1.38 -2.28 7.04
CA GLN A 127 -1.41 -1.20 8.03
C GLN A 127 -0.73 0.07 7.50
N ALA A 128 0.44 -0.06 6.87
CA ALA A 128 1.19 1.06 6.30
C ALA A 128 0.45 1.72 5.11
N LEU A 129 -0.31 0.94 4.34
CA LEU A 129 -1.17 1.45 3.26
C LEU A 129 -2.39 2.24 3.75
N GLY A 130 -2.76 2.11 5.04
CA GLY A 130 -3.86 2.86 5.64
C GLY A 130 -5.20 2.66 4.93
N ASP A 131 -5.89 3.76 4.62
CA ASP A 131 -7.20 3.73 3.96
C ASP A 131 -7.14 3.52 2.43
N ARG A 132 -5.93 3.36 1.88
CA ARG A 132 -5.62 3.12 0.45
C ARG A 132 -6.15 4.20 -0.49
N LYS A 133 -6.41 5.42 0.01
CA LYS A 133 -6.84 6.54 -0.85
C LYS A 133 -5.63 7.25 -1.46
N GLY A 134 -5.77 7.63 -2.72
CA GLY A 134 -4.76 8.44 -3.42
C GLY A 134 -3.51 7.69 -3.88
N ILE A 135 -3.48 6.36 -3.74
CA ILE A 135 -2.35 5.52 -4.19
C ILE A 135 -2.53 5.07 -5.65
N HIS A 136 -1.41 4.72 -6.29
CA HIS A 136 -1.44 3.86 -7.46
C HIS A 136 -1.87 2.46 -7.03
N ARG A 137 -3.16 2.16 -7.23
CA ARG A 137 -3.78 0.91 -6.76
C ARG A 137 -3.26 -0.32 -7.51
N PHE A 138 -3.02 -0.17 -8.81
CA PHE A 138 -2.50 -1.21 -9.68
C PHE A 138 -1.03 -0.95 -9.98
N GLY A 139 -0.23 -2.01 -10.00
CA GLY A 139 1.16 -1.98 -10.39
C GLY A 139 1.54 -3.26 -11.11
N ASP A 140 2.48 -3.15 -12.04
CA ASP A 140 3.11 -4.29 -12.66
C ASP A 140 4.58 -3.99 -12.93
N PHE A 141 5.39 -5.04 -12.90
CA PHE A 141 6.79 -4.97 -13.26
C PHE A 141 7.27 -6.30 -13.85
N THR A 142 8.25 -6.22 -14.75
CA THR A 142 8.92 -7.39 -15.29
C THR A 142 10.40 -7.28 -15.01
N ALA A 143 10.94 -8.22 -14.24
CA ALA A 143 12.36 -8.26 -13.90
C ALA A 143 13.06 -9.43 -14.60
N PRO A 144 14.19 -9.20 -15.28
CA PRO A 144 15.09 -10.25 -15.70
C PRO A 144 16.12 -10.58 -14.60
N LEU A 145 16.63 -11.80 -14.63
CA LEU A 145 17.89 -12.16 -14.02
C LEU A 145 18.54 -13.26 -14.85
N ASP A 146 19.61 -12.92 -15.56
CA ASP A 146 20.22 -13.75 -16.59
C ASP A 146 19.18 -14.33 -17.56
N GLU A 147 18.96 -15.66 -17.56
CA GLU A 147 17.99 -16.32 -18.44
C GLU A 147 16.54 -16.31 -17.90
N ALA A 148 16.35 -15.91 -16.64
CA ALA A 148 15.04 -15.79 -16.03
C ALA A 148 14.36 -14.46 -16.38
N LEU A 149 13.05 -14.51 -16.59
CA LEU A 149 12.22 -13.34 -16.83
C LEU A 149 10.87 -13.56 -16.13
N ILE A 150 10.61 -12.76 -15.10
CA ILE A 150 9.40 -12.86 -14.28
C ILE A 150 8.58 -11.59 -14.40
N HIS A 151 7.27 -11.74 -14.51
CA HIS A 151 6.33 -10.64 -14.54
C HIS A 151 5.34 -10.74 -13.39
N VAL A 152 5.25 -9.67 -12.60
CA VAL A 152 4.38 -9.56 -11.43
C VAL A 152 3.36 -8.45 -11.67
N VAL A 153 2.12 -8.71 -11.27
CA VAL A 153 1.01 -7.73 -11.31
C VAL A 153 0.29 -7.75 -9.97
N LEU A 154 0.03 -6.58 -9.41
CA LEU A 154 -0.69 -6.43 -8.16
C LEU A 154 -1.88 -5.45 -8.25
N ASP A 155 -2.91 -5.73 -7.46
CA ASP A 155 -4.05 -4.85 -7.17
C ASP A 155 -4.21 -4.76 -5.64
N LEU A 156 -4.03 -3.57 -5.07
CA LEU A 156 -4.20 -3.28 -3.64
C LEU A 156 -5.69 -3.19 -3.25
N SER A 157 -6.41 -4.28 -3.50
CA SER A 157 -7.84 -4.32 -3.74
C SER A 157 -8.73 -4.53 -2.50
N GLY A 158 -8.13 -5.01 -1.41
CA GLY A 158 -8.83 -5.54 -0.25
C GLY A 158 -9.35 -6.97 -0.44
N ARG A 159 -9.07 -7.61 -1.57
CA ARG A 159 -9.48 -8.99 -1.90
C ARG A 159 -8.23 -9.86 -2.03
N PRO A 160 -7.94 -10.72 -1.04
CA PRO A 160 -6.77 -11.57 -1.07
C PRO A 160 -6.88 -12.59 -2.20
N HIS A 161 -5.82 -12.69 -3.00
CA HIS A 161 -5.64 -13.73 -4.01
C HIS A 161 -4.16 -13.77 -4.41
N CYS A 162 -3.60 -14.96 -4.52
CA CYS A 162 -2.29 -15.20 -5.12
C CYS A 162 -2.45 -16.20 -6.25
N SER A 163 -1.84 -15.90 -7.40
CA SER A 163 -1.69 -16.83 -8.51
C SER A 163 -0.22 -16.91 -8.85
N CYS A 164 0.42 -18.02 -8.51
CA CYS A 164 1.84 -18.24 -8.74
C CYS A 164 2.03 -19.23 -9.89
N GLY A 165 2.54 -18.75 -11.03
CA GLY A 165 2.86 -19.56 -12.19
C GLY A 165 4.37 -19.72 -12.37
N LEU A 166 5.07 -20.15 -11.32
CA LEU A 166 6.52 -20.41 -11.35
C LEU A 166 6.78 -21.91 -11.54
N GLU A 167 7.73 -22.23 -12.41
CA GLU A 167 8.26 -23.59 -12.59
C GLU A 167 9.68 -23.62 -12.05
N ILE A 168 9.83 -23.96 -10.76
CA ILE A 168 11.13 -24.00 -10.07
C ILE A 168 11.70 -25.42 -10.14
N PRO A 169 12.80 -25.68 -10.90
CA PRO A 169 13.20 -27.06 -11.22
C PRO A 169 13.87 -27.84 -10.08
N THR A 170 14.39 -27.16 -9.06
CA THR A 170 15.08 -27.80 -7.92
C THR A 170 14.22 -27.74 -6.68
N GLU A 171 14.26 -28.78 -5.85
CA GLU A 171 13.50 -28.80 -4.58
C GLU A 171 14.05 -27.78 -3.57
N ARG A 172 15.36 -27.50 -3.61
CA ARG A 172 16.01 -26.52 -2.73
C ARG A 172 16.91 -25.54 -3.47
N ILE A 173 17.12 -24.37 -2.85
CA ILE A 173 18.17 -23.41 -3.19
C ILE A 173 19.03 -23.23 -1.94
N GLY A 174 20.25 -23.79 -1.96
CA GLY A 174 21.01 -23.99 -0.73
C GLY A 174 20.21 -24.86 0.24
N ASN A 175 19.91 -24.31 1.41
CA ASN A 175 19.06 -24.98 2.39
C ASN A 175 17.59 -24.57 2.31
N TYR A 176 17.18 -23.64 1.47
CA TYR A 176 15.79 -23.17 1.44
C TYR A 176 14.91 -24.08 0.58
N ASP A 177 13.76 -24.48 1.10
CA ASP A 177 12.77 -25.26 0.35
C ASP A 177 12.01 -24.38 -0.65
N THR A 178 12.06 -24.75 -1.92
CA THR A 178 11.48 -23.93 -3.01
C THR A 178 9.96 -23.90 -3.01
N GLN A 179 9.29 -24.85 -2.35
CA GLN A 179 7.83 -24.81 -2.19
C GLN A 179 7.39 -23.61 -1.35
N LEU A 180 8.30 -23.08 -0.52
CA LEU A 180 8.01 -21.96 0.38
C LEU A 180 7.94 -20.61 -0.33
N VAL A 181 8.40 -20.52 -1.58
CA VAL A 181 8.31 -19.29 -2.38
C VAL A 181 6.85 -18.93 -2.65
N GLU A 182 6.07 -19.87 -3.18
CA GLU A 182 4.64 -19.66 -3.42
C GLU A 182 3.90 -19.43 -2.10
N HIS A 183 4.18 -20.26 -1.09
CA HIS A 183 3.59 -20.12 0.24
C HIS A 183 3.87 -18.76 0.89
N PHE A 184 5.06 -18.17 0.71
CA PHE A 184 5.38 -16.83 1.19
C PHE A 184 4.44 -15.78 0.58
N PHE A 185 4.30 -15.78 -0.75
CA PHE A 185 3.46 -14.83 -1.46
C PHE A 185 1.96 -15.05 -1.19
N GLU A 186 1.52 -16.30 -1.04
CA GLU A 186 0.17 -16.63 -0.60
C GLU A 186 -0.13 -16.03 0.78
N SER A 187 0.68 -16.34 1.78
CA SER A 187 0.54 -15.82 3.14
C SER A 187 0.56 -14.30 3.20
N MET A 188 1.49 -13.66 2.48
CA MET A 188 1.57 -12.20 2.37
C MET A 188 0.34 -11.60 1.68
N SER A 189 -0.13 -12.18 0.58
CA SER A 189 -1.32 -11.68 -0.14
C SER A 189 -2.59 -11.80 0.71
N ASN A 190 -2.68 -12.86 1.52
CA ASN A 190 -3.80 -13.13 2.40
C ASN A 190 -3.97 -12.05 3.47
N THR A 191 -2.88 -11.66 4.14
CA THR A 191 -2.95 -10.66 5.22
C THR A 191 -2.85 -9.22 4.73
N SER A 192 -2.19 -8.97 3.59
CA SER A 192 -2.20 -7.64 2.96
C SER A 192 -3.55 -7.32 2.29
N GLY A 193 -4.33 -8.35 1.96
CA GLY A 193 -5.58 -8.21 1.21
C GLY A 193 -5.34 -7.65 -0.19
N MET A 194 -4.26 -8.08 -0.85
CA MET A 194 -3.99 -7.75 -2.25
C MET A 194 -4.33 -8.92 -3.17
N THR A 195 -4.61 -8.60 -4.42
CA THR A 195 -4.64 -9.57 -5.50
C THR A 195 -3.29 -9.54 -6.19
N LEU A 196 -2.60 -10.67 -6.27
CA LEU A 196 -1.24 -10.82 -6.78
C LEU A 196 -1.18 -11.91 -7.85
N HIS A 197 -0.57 -11.61 -8.99
CA HIS A 197 -0.27 -12.56 -10.04
C HIS A 197 1.24 -12.56 -10.34
N ILE A 198 1.85 -13.74 -10.32
CA ILE A 198 3.26 -13.98 -10.62
C ILE A 198 3.31 -14.92 -11.81
N ARG A 199 4.02 -14.53 -12.88
CA ARG A 199 4.14 -15.31 -14.11
C ARG A 199 5.59 -15.45 -14.54
N GLN A 200 6.04 -16.68 -14.71
CA GLN A 200 7.30 -16.97 -15.37
C GLN A 200 7.15 -16.85 -16.88
N LEU A 201 7.96 -16.00 -17.51
CA LEU A 201 8.01 -15.83 -18.96
C LEU A 201 9.19 -16.61 -19.57
N ALA A 202 10.29 -16.70 -18.82
CA ALA A 202 11.47 -17.51 -19.14
C ALA A 202 12.24 -17.81 -17.85
N GLY A 203 13.16 -18.78 -17.89
CA GLY A 203 14.04 -19.14 -16.78
C GLY A 203 14.27 -20.62 -16.67
N LYS A 204 15.43 -21.02 -16.14
CA LYS A 204 15.78 -22.43 -15.90
C LYS A 204 16.49 -22.64 -14.58
N ASN A 205 17.21 -21.65 -14.09
CA ASN A 205 17.87 -21.70 -12.81
C ASN A 205 16.89 -21.28 -11.70
N SER A 206 16.66 -22.15 -10.72
CA SER A 206 15.77 -21.90 -9.59
C SER A 206 16.11 -20.63 -8.82
N HIS A 207 17.39 -20.36 -8.58
CA HIS A 207 17.83 -19.12 -7.93
C HIS A 207 17.42 -17.91 -8.76
N HIS A 208 17.70 -17.94 -10.07
CA HIS A 208 17.41 -16.80 -10.94
C HIS A 208 15.91 -16.53 -11.04
N ILE A 209 15.09 -17.59 -11.15
CA ILE A 209 13.63 -17.51 -11.16
C ILE A 209 13.11 -16.87 -9.86
N VAL A 210 13.56 -17.36 -8.71
CA VAL A 210 13.08 -16.87 -7.42
C VAL A 210 13.55 -15.43 -7.17
N GLU A 211 14.83 -15.13 -7.36
CA GLU A 211 15.35 -13.78 -7.15
C GLU A 211 14.71 -12.75 -8.11
N ALA A 212 14.50 -13.09 -9.39
CA ALA A 212 13.77 -12.23 -10.32
C ALA A 212 12.31 -12.02 -9.90
N THR A 213 11.67 -13.00 -9.25
CA THR A 213 10.32 -12.86 -8.70
C THR A 213 10.29 -11.81 -7.60
N PHE A 214 11.21 -11.89 -6.63
CA PHE A 214 11.28 -10.95 -5.51
C PHE A 214 11.72 -9.54 -5.95
N LYS A 215 12.48 -9.40 -7.04
CA LYS A 215 12.79 -8.09 -7.66
C LYS A 215 11.61 -7.47 -8.40
N ALA A 216 10.74 -8.31 -8.95
CA ALA A 216 9.60 -7.86 -9.73
C ALA A 216 8.40 -7.46 -8.85
N PHE A 217 8.32 -8.00 -7.65
CA PHE A 217 7.34 -7.64 -6.63
C PHE A 217 7.72 -6.32 -5.94
#